data_AF-A0ABC9B007-F1
#
_entry.id   AF-A0ABC9B007-F1
#
_cell.length_a   1.000
_cell.length_b   1.000
_cell.length_c   1.000
_cell.angle_alpha   90.00
_cell.angle_beta   90.00
_cell.angle_gamma   90.00
#
_symmetry.space_group_name_H-M   'P 1'
#
loop_
_entity.id
_entity.type
_entity.pdbx_description
1 polymer ?
#
loop_
_entity_poly.entity_id
_entity_poly.type
_entity_poly.pdbx_seq_one_letter_code
_entity_poly.pdbx_strand_id
1 'polypeptide(L)'
;MWSSLLTDLLVDIFRRLDASDLVRCTCTCKPWRHTIIGNVSSLRLRPFCFDPNLLLGFFHEYRHGGKIIDMHLRRVQGPFHSALRATSNGDGQEKLSSFIPADSAGGIDLSLYNIIMSSRDGFLLLDGTDRDDLCLCNPLTVSCTFLPYPAFIPDECVLVTAYDDSDGPADDGQGVRIVPMEGEKSTHGFLIVKSQLSTPTTASTNKAAAATWGPVKRSLECKKLLGSHMMFEGAPVVCNGAIHWLGALIDGNACVVAIDVHTGRTWTIEVPEESRYGYRDHVLAASRDGQITLARQSLFQDCTIHVWMLIDGEKWTLQRTIHVPNLNQLNQVFCPRSGWVLANVYCGQELVIDIQGGSSRPIMYPNDKDRVYCELHPYEMDWSTIFSRMKHF
;
A
#
# COMPACT_ATOMS: atom_id res chain seq x y z
N MET A 1 41.25 -5.78 -19.05
CA MET A 1 40.35 -5.66 -20.22
C MET A 1 39.42 -6.87 -20.41
N TRP A 2 39.66 -8.03 -19.78
CA TRP A 2 38.81 -9.23 -19.92
C TRP A 2 37.70 -9.37 -18.88
N SER A 3 37.74 -8.59 -17.79
CA SER A 3 36.73 -8.65 -16.71
C SER A 3 35.39 -8.02 -17.09
N SER A 4 35.38 -7.00 -17.95
CA SER A 4 34.14 -6.31 -18.36
C SER A 4 33.28 -7.15 -19.31
N LEU A 5 33.92 -7.91 -20.21
CA LEU A 5 33.23 -8.73 -21.21
C LEU A 5 32.34 -9.82 -20.57
N LEU A 6 32.77 -10.37 -19.43
CA LEU A 6 32.01 -11.38 -18.70
C LEU A 6 30.80 -10.77 -17.96
N THR A 7 30.96 -9.55 -17.43
CA THR A 7 29.88 -8.81 -16.77
C THR A 7 28.78 -8.42 -17.77
N ASP A 8 29.15 -7.94 -18.96
CA ASP A 8 28.19 -7.56 -20.00
C ASP A 8 27.33 -8.75 -20.46
N LEU A 9 27.95 -9.92 -20.60
CA LEU A 9 27.24 -11.17 -20.94
C LEU A 9 26.27 -11.59 -19.83
N LEU A 10 26.70 -11.51 -18.57
CA LEU A 10 25.84 -11.82 -17.42
C LEU A 10 24.65 -10.88 -17.33
N VAL A 11 24.86 -9.58 -17.56
CA VAL A 11 23.78 -8.59 -17.63
C VAL A 11 22.82 -8.93 -18.76
N ASP A 12 23.31 -9.31 -19.94
CA ASP A 12 22.44 -9.74 -21.05
C ASP A 12 21.64 -11.01 -20.74
N ILE A 13 22.22 -11.98 -20.03
CA ILE A 13 21.50 -13.15 -19.52
C ILE A 13 20.40 -12.71 -18.55
N PHE A 14 20.74 -11.88 -17.57
CA PHE A 14 19.82 -11.37 -16.56
C PHE A 14 18.66 -10.55 -17.17
N ARG A 15 18.90 -9.80 -18.26
CA ARG A 15 17.84 -9.09 -19.00
C ARG A 15 16.78 -10.00 -19.63
N ARG A 16 17.12 -11.27 -19.84
CA ARG A 16 16.22 -12.27 -20.45
C ARG A 16 15.44 -13.05 -19.40
N LEU A 17 15.82 -12.96 -18.12
CA LEU A 17 15.11 -13.58 -17.02
C LEU A 17 13.85 -12.77 -16.68
N ASP A 18 12.84 -13.44 -16.15
CA ASP A 18 11.80 -12.75 -15.41
C ASP A 18 12.36 -12.21 -14.07
N ALA A 19 11.63 -11.31 -13.43
CA ALA A 19 12.17 -10.67 -12.23
C ALA A 19 12.28 -11.65 -11.05
N SER A 20 11.42 -12.67 -11.00
CA SER A 20 11.51 -13.69 -9.98
C SER A 20 12.84 -14.44 -10.07
N ASP A 21 13.20 -14.88 -11.27
CA ASP A 21 14.47 -15.54 -11.53
C ASP A 21 15.65 -14.58 -11.31
N LEU A 22 15.45 -13.28 -11.55
CA LEU A 22 16.43 -12.26 -11.20
C LEU A 22 16.67 -12.17 -9.68
N VAL A 23 15.62 -12.19 -8.84
CA VAL A 23 15.77 -12.26 -7.36
C VAL A 23 16.50 -13.52 -6.97
N ARG A 24 16.10 -14.67 -7.52
CA ARG A 24 16.77 -15.94 -7.25
C ARG A 24 18.26 -15.85 -7.58
N CYS A 25 18.61 -15.24 -8.70
CA CYS A 25 19.99 -14.98 -9.09
C CYS A 25 20.73 -14.06 -8.10
N THR A 26 20.08 -13.08 -7.49
CA THR A 26 20.70 -12.28 -6.41
C THR A 26 20.98 -13.08 -5.13
N CYS A 27 20.27 -14.20 -4.95
CA CYS A 27 20.45 -15.10 -3.81
C CYS A 27 21.47 -16.22 -4.06
N THR A 28 21.92 -16.44 -5.31
CA THR A 28 22.84 -17.57 -5.62
C THR A 28 24.27 -17.30 -5.14
N CYS A 29 24.83 -16.13 -5.45
CA CYS A 29 26.19 -15.76 -5.06
C CYS A 29 26.42 -14.25 -5.04
N LYS A 30 27.40 -13.79 -4.25
CA LYS A 30 27.77 -12.36 -4.13
C LYS A 30 28.11 -11.70 -5.47
N PRO A 31 28.86 -12.32 -6.41
CA PRO A 31 29.15 -11.71 -7.71
C PRO A 31 27.92 -11.45 -8.56
N TRP A 32 26.95 -12.37 -8.59
CA TRP A 32 25.69 -12.19 -9.33
C TRP A 32 24.85 -11.09 -8.70
N ARG A 33 24.73 -11.10 -7.36
CA ARG A 33 24.09 -10.02 -6.61
C ARG A 33 24.67 -8.66 -6.96
N HIS A 34 25.99 -8.49 -6.86
CA HIS A 34 26.66 -7.23 -7.21
C HIS A 34 26.44 -6.83 -8.66
N THR A 35 26.50 -7.80 -9.59
CA THR A 35 26.27 -7.54 -11.01
C THR A 35 24.84 -7.05 -11.26
N ILE A 36 23.84 -7.71 -10.67
CA ILE A 36 22.42 -7.35 -10.82
C ILE A 36 22.14 -5.99 -10.20
N ILE A 37 22.56 -5.78 -8.94
CA ILE A 37 22.36 -4.52 -8.22
C ILE A 37 23.07 -3.36 -8.94
N GLY A 38 24.30 -3.58 -9.41
CA GLY A 38 25.08 -2.57 -10.12
C GLY A 38 24.52 -2.20 -11.50
N ASN A 39 23.68 -3.05 -12.08
CA ASN A 39 23.12 -2.87 -13.43
C ASN A 39 21.59 -2.74 -13.45
N VAL A 40 20.95 -2.53 -12.29
CA VAL A 40 19.48 -2.60 -12.13
C VAL A 40 18.72 -1.70 -13.11
N SER A 41 19.24 -0.50 -13.39
CA SER A 41 18.65 0.47 -14.32
C SER A 41 18.62 -0.03 -15.76
N SER A 42 19.52 -0.95 -16.10
CA SER A 42 19.68 -1.56 -17.41
C SER A 42 18.95 -2.91 -17.54
N LEU A 43 18.49 -3.48 -16.43
CA LEU A 43 17.73 -4.73 -16.35
C LEU A 43 16.21 -4.51 -16.49
N ARG A 44 15.78 -3.39 -17.10
CA ARG A 44 14.36 -3.09 -17.33
C ARG A 44 13.66 -4.28 -17.98
N LEU A 45 12.78 -4.94 -17.23
CA LEU A 45 12.06 -6.10 -17.76
C LEU A 45 11.10 -5.64 -18.86
N ARG A 46 10.83 -6.53 -19.82
CA ARG A 46 9.98 -6.20 -20.97
C ARG A 46 8.62 -5.69 -20.50
N PRO A 47 8.09 -4.61 -21.10
CA PRO A 47 6.81 -4.04 -20.72
C PRO A 47 5.68 -4.97 -21.16
N PHE A 48 5.21 -5.82 -20.25
CA PHE A 48 3.92 -6.50 -20.40
C PHE A 48 2.92 -5.85 -19.46
N CYS A 49 2.39 -4.66 -19.80
CA CYS A 49 1.21 -3.99 -19.21
C CYS A 49 1.12 -3.86 -17.66
N PHE A 50 2.08 -4.41 -16.94
CA PHE A 50 2.41 -4.19 -15.55
C PHE A 50 3.60 -3.24 -15.54
N ASP A 51 3.71 -2.40 -14.52
CA ASP A 51 5.02 -1.88 -14.18
C ASP A 51 5.90 -3.09 -13.83
N PRO A 52 6.89 -3.45 -14.65
CA PRO A 52 7.76 -4.57 -14.31
C PRO A 52 8.51 -4.36 -12.99
N ASN A 53 8.53 -3.11 -12.51
CA ASN A 53 9.16 -2.72 -11.27
C ASN A 53 8.19 -2.73 -10.09
N LEU A 54 6.96 -3.25 -10.19
CA LEU A 54 6.07 -3.38 -9.04
C LEU A 54 5.66 -4.84 -8.78
N LEU A 55 5.86 -5.30 -7.55
CA LEU A 55 5.25 -6.51 -7.02
C LEU A 55 3.87 -6.15 -6.47
N LEU A 56 2.82 -6.71 -7.08
CA LEU A 56 1.43 -6.56 -6.61
C LEU A 56 0.91 -7.87 -6.03
N GLY A 57 0.27 -7.78 -4.88
CA GLY A 57 -0.41 -8.89 -4.20
C GLY A 57 -1.51 -8.39 -3.28
N PHE A 58 -2.14 -9.32 -2.58
CA PHE A 58 -3.17 -9.04 -1.58
C PHE A 58 -2.94 -9.93 -0.37
N PHE A 59 -3.13 -9.39 0.82
CA PHE A 59 -3.32 -10.22 1.99
C PHE A 59 -4.81 -10.51 2.16
N HIS A 60 -5.12 -11.79 2.28
CA HIS A 60 -6.44 -12.29 2.65
C HIS A 60 -6.48 -12.47 4.14
N GLU A 61 -7.43 -11.79 4.77
CA GLU A 61 -7.72 -11.94 6.18
C GLU A 61 -8.87 -12.95 6.37
N TYR A 62 -8.58 -14.07 7.03
CA TYR A 62 -9.56 -15.12 7.25
C TYR A 62 -10.20 -14.99 8.63
N ARG A 63 -11.51 -14.71 8.65
CA ARG A 63 -12.29 -14.58 9.89
C ARG A 63 -13.20 -15.77 10.14
N HIS A 64 -13.17 -16.34 11.33
CA HIS A 64 -14.13 -17.36 11.78
C HIS A 64 -14.73 -16.93 13.13
N GLY A 65 -16.06 -16.87 13.20
CA GLY A 65 -16.75 -16.41 14.41
C GLY A 65 -16.38 -14.98 14.83
N GLY A 66 -16.06 -14.10 13.87
CA GLY A 66 -15.64 -12.72 14.12
C GLY A 66 -14.18 -12.55 14.56
N LYS A 67 -13.40 -13.63 14.67
CA LYS A 67 -11.96 -13.58 14.99
C LYS A 67 -11.12 -13.91 13.76
N ILE A 68 -10.01 -13.19 13.60
CA ILE A 68 -9.03 -13.48 12.55
C ILE A 68 -8.23 -14.71 12.96
N ILE A 69 -8.27 -15.74 12.13
CA ILE A 69 -7.55 -16.99 12.35
C ILE A 69 -6.25 -17.04 11.55
N ASP A 70 -6.23 -16.44 10.36
CA ASP A 70 -5.05 -16.51 9.50
C ASP A 70 -4.97 -15.33 8.52
N MET A 71 -3.75 -15.10 8.04
CA MET A 71 -3.46 -14.14 7.00
C MET A 71 -2.59 -14.78 5.92
N HIS A 72 -3.07 -14.73 4.69
CA HIS A 72 -2.38 -15.31 3.54
C HIS A 72 -2.06 -14.26 2.51
N LEU A 73 -0.79 -14.19 2.09
CA LEU A 73 -0.43 -13.42 0.90
C LEU A 73 -0.85 -14.21 -0.34
N ARG A 74 -1.81 -13.68 -1.09
CA ARG A 74 -2.14 -14.13 -2.44
C ARG A 74 -1.56 -13.15 -3.46
N ARG A 75 -0.94 -13.68 -4.50
CA ARG A 75 -0.32 -12.86 -5.55
C ARG A 75 -1.28 -12.70 -6.71
N VAL A 76 -1.29 -11.51 -7.33
CA VAL A 76 -2.00 -11.34 -8.60
C VAL A 76 -1.27 -12.15 -9.66
N GLN A 77 -2.00 -12.93 -10.47
CA GLN A 77 -1.38 -13.66 -11.58
C GLN A 77 -0.68 -12.66 -12.51
N GLY A 78 0.64 -12.78 -12.56
CA GLY A 78 1.55 -11.92 -13.29
C GLY A 78 2.93 -12.59 -13.37
N PRO A 79 3.93 -11.96 -14.01
CA PRO A 79 5.25 -12.55 -14.23
C PRO A 79 6.04 -12.88 -12.95
N PHE A 80 5.49 -12.61 -11.76
CA PHE A 80 6.19 -12.68 -10.47
C PHE A 80 5.66 -13.76 -9.53
N HIS A 81 4.89 -14.73 -10.04
CA HIS A 81 4.35 -15.84 -9.26
C HIS A 81 5.42 -16.64 -8.48
N SER A 82 6.69 -16.62 -8.91
CA SER A 82 7.77 -17.49 -8.41
C SER A 82 8.80 -16.84 -7.44
N ALA A 83 8.73 -15.53 -7.18
CA ALA A 83 9.85 -14.80 -6.53
C ALA A 83 10.05 -15.13 -5.03
N LEU A 84 9.04 -15.69 -4.38
CA LEU A 84 9.00 -16.04 -2.97
C LEU A 84 8.74 -17.53 -2.82
N ARG A 85 9.42 -18.18 -1.86
CA ARG A 85 9.46 -19.63 -1.62
C ARG A 85 8.03 -20.21 -1.48
N ALA A 86 7.52 -20.78 -2.57
CA ALA A 86 6.43 -21.75 -2.51
C ALA A 86 6.98 -23.04 -1.87
N THR A 87 6.95 -23.13 -0.54
CA THR A 87 7.21 -24.38 0.19
C THR A 87 5.93 -25.16 0.50
N SER A 88 4.75 -24.66 0.11
CA SER A 88 3.49 -25.38 0.31
C SER A 88 3.06 -26.13 -0.95
N ASN A 89 2.57 -27.35 -0.74
CA ASN A 89 2.04 -28.22 -1.78
C ASN A 89 0.86 -27.53 -2.50
N GLY A 90 1.10 -27.05 -3.72
CA GLY A 90 0.11 -26.91 -4.79
C GLY A 90 -0.90 -25.76 -4.75
N ASP A 91 -1.14 -25.08 -3.61
CA ASP A 91 -2.32 -24.20 -3.50
C ASP A 91 -2.06 -22.68 -3.62
N GLY A 92 -0.80 -22.27 -3.83
CA GLY A 92 -0.45 -20.86 -4.09
C GLY A 92 -0.71 -19.89 -2.93
N GLN A 93 -1.05 -20.40 -1.75
CA GLN A 93 -1.28 -19.63 -0.53
C GLN A 93 -0.10 -19.82 0.44
N GLU A 94 0.43 -18.72 0.95
CA GLU A 94 1.53 -18.70 1.93
C GLU A 94 1.09 -17.88 3.15
N LYS A 95 1.20 -18.47 4.35
CA LYS A 95 0.88 -17.80 5.62
C LYS A 95 1.91 -16.72 5.93
N LEU A 96 1.50 -15.62 6.56
CA LEU A 96 2.44 -14.54 6.91
C LEU A 96 3.62 -15.04 7.78
N SER A 97 3.33 -15.90 8.77
CA SER A 97 4.33 -16.52 9.65
C SER A 97 5.34 -17.41 8.93
N SER A 98 5.04 -17.85 7.69
CA SER A 98 5.99 -18.62 6.89
C SER A 98 7.08 -17.76 6.22
N PHE A 99 6.84 -16.45 6.05
CA PHE A 99 7.82 -15.54 5.44
C PHE A 99 8.89 -15.08 6.41
N ILE A 100 8.54 -14.96 7.69
CA ILE A 100 9.42 -14.37 8.70
C ILE A 100 9.66 -15.40 9.81
N PRO A 101 10.83 -16.05 9.84
CA PRO A 101 11.21 -16.95 10.92
C PRO A 101 11.21 -16.22 12.26
N ALA A 102 10.81 -16.92 13.33
CA ALA A 102 10.77 -16.37 14.68
C ALA A 102 12.11 -15.72 15.10
N ASP A 103 13.25 -16.31 14.70
CA ASP A 103 14.58 -15.77 14.99
C ASP A 103 14.78 -14.36 14.40
N SER A 104 14.21 -14.08 13.23
CA SER A 104 14.28 -12.75 12.59
C SER A 104 13.35 -11.73 13.26
N ALA A 105 12.32 -12.21 13.96
CA ALA A 105 11.45 -11.41 14.81
C ALA A 105 11.95 -11.34 16.27
N GLY A 106 13.23 -11.66 16.54
CA GLY A 106 13.77 -11.64 17.90
C GLY A 106 13.13 -12.67 18.84
N GLY A 107 12.68 -13.81 18.29
CA GLY A 107 11.96 -14.86 19.00
C GLY A 107 10.46 -14.60 19.19
N ILE A 108 9.92 -13.52 18.60
CA ILE A 108 8.50 -13.18 18.72
C ILE A 108 7.67 -13.98 17.71
N ASP A 109 6.58 -14.57 18.21
CA ASP A 109 5.58 -15.23 17.38
C ASP A 109 4.71 -14.20 16.65
N LEU A 110 4.90 -14.09 15.33
CA LEU A 110 4.15 -13.18 14.48
C LEU A 110 2.69 -13.57 14.27
N SER A 111 2.28 -14.79 14.64
CA SER A 111 0.86 -15.16 14.59
C SER A 111 -0.01 -14.33 15.55
N LEU A 112 0.62 -13.68 16.53
CA LEU A 112 -0.01 -12.75 17.47
C LEU A 112 -0.27 -11.35 16.87
N TYR A 113 0.25 -11.07 15.67
CA TYR A 113 0.04 -9.82 14.94
C TYR A 113 -0.82 -10.10 13.71
N ASN A 114 -2.13 -10.19 13.92
CA ASN A 114 -3.08 -10.75 12.96
C ASN A 114 -3.98 -9.72 12.27
N ILE A 115 -3.86 -8.43 12.60
CA ILE A 115 -4.61 -7.35 11.95
C ILE A 115 -3.65 -6.53 11.10
N ILE A 116 -3.92 -6.39 9.80
CA ILE A 116 -3.19 -5.45 8.94
C ILE A 116 -3.83 -4.07 9.11
N MET A 117 -3.06 -3.15 9.68
CA MET A 117 -3.49 -1.76 9.80
C MET A 117 -3.17 -0.95 8.54
N SER A 118 -2.05 -1.27 7.88
CA SER A 118 -1.57 -0.51 6.73
C SER A 118 -0.56 -1.32 5.91
N SER A 119 -0.47 -1.03 4.62
CA SER A 119 0.44 -1.69 3.68
C SER A 119 0.98 -0.65 2.70
N ARG A 120 2.32 -0.53 2.61
CA ARG A 120 2.96 0.44 1.71
C ARG A 120 4.41 0.11 1.41
N ASP A 121 4.78 0.16 0.12
CA ASP A 121 6.16 -0.03 -0.37
C ASP A 121 6.86 -1.26 0.24
N GLY A 122 6.13 -2.38 0.24
CA GLY A 122 6.59 -3.65 0.78
C GLY A 122 6.61 -3.78 2.31
N PHE A 123 6.15 -2.76 3.03
CA PHE A 123 5.93 -2.84 4.47
C PHE A 123 4.49 -3.14 4.80
N LEU A 124 4.31 -3.85 5.91
CA LEU A 124 3.03 -4.02 6.57
C LEU A 124 3.16 -3.48 7.99
N LEU A 125 2.15 -2.74 8.41
CA LEU A 125 1.94 -2.42 9.81
C LEU A 125 0.88 -3.37 10.33
N LEU A 126 1.26 -4.16 11.32
CA LEU A 126 0.40 -5.14 11.94
C LEU A 126 0.09 -4.73 13.37
N ASP A 127 -1.15 -4.92 13.79
CA ASP A 127 -1.55 -4.81 15.18
C ASP A 127 -1.47 -6.18 15.88
N GLY A 128 -0.79 -6.19 17.03
CA GLY A 128 -0.84 -7.28 17.99
C GLY A 128 -1.87 -6.98 19.07
N THR A 129 -3.14 -7.23 18.79
CA THR A 129 -4.27 -6.87 19.67
C THR A 129 -4.14 -7.42 21.09
N ASP A 130 -3.50 -8.58 21.26
CA ASP A 130 -3.26 -9.21 22.57
C ASP A 130 -1.95 -8.75 23.26
N ARG A 131 -1.19 -7.84 22.62
CA ARG A 131 0.15 -7.44 23.06
C ARG A 131 0.32 -5.96 23.36
N ASP A 132 -0.68 -5.14 23.04
CA ASP A 132 -0.60 -3.67 23.16
C ASP A 132 0.68 -3.09 22.50
N ASP A 133 1.13 -3.72 21.41
CA ASP A 133 2.22 -3.23 20.56
C ASP A 133 1.91 -3.43 19.06
N LEU A 134 2.61 -2.66 18.22
CA LEU A 134 2.52 -2.73 16.76
C LEU A 134 3.78 -3.41 16.21
N CYS A 135 3.64 -4.10 15.08
CA CYS A 135 4.75 -4.67 14.33
C CYS A 135 4.82 -4.06 12.93
N LEU A 136 5.88 -3.31 12.65
CA LEU A 136 6.24 -2.95 11.29
C LEU A 136 7.09 -4.07 10.71
N CYS A 137 6.58 -4.77 9.71
CA CYS A 137 7.31 -5.85 9.07
C CYS A 137 7.53 -5.59 7.57
N ASN A 138 8.62 -6.11 7.04
CA ASN A 138 8.84 -6.24 5.61
C ASN A 138 9.09 -7.73 5.32
N PRO A 139 8.06 -8.45 4.82
CA PRO A 139 8.14 -9.90 4.60
C PRO A 139 9.26 -10.32 3.65
N LEU A 140 9.66 -9.44 2.72
CA LEU A 140 10.67 -9.74 1.70
C LEU A 140 12.10 -9.65 2.22
N THR A 141 12.36 -8.68 3.09
CA THR A 141 13.65 -8.55 3.79
C THR A 141 13.70 -9.33 5.09
N VAL A 142 12.58 -9.99 5.45
CA VAL A 142 12.48 -10.79 6.68
C VAL A 142 12.76 -9.92 7.92
N SER A 143 12.43 -8.63 7.85
CA SER A 143 12.68 -7.68 8.94
C SER A 143 11.39 -7.35 9.68
N CYS A 144 11.50 -7.21 11.00
CA CYS A 144 10.43 -6.78 11.88
C CYS A 144 10.96 -5.75 12.85
N THR A 145 10.15 -4.74 13.15
CA THR A 145 10.41 -3.74 14.17
C THR A 145 9.14 -3.56 14.99
N PHE A 146 9.27 -3.73 16.29
CA PHE A 146 8.16 -3.63 17.22
C PHE A 146 8.12 -2.22 17.84
N LEU A 147 6.92 -1.65 17.91
CA LEU A 147 6.68 -0.32 18.45
C LEU A 147 5.63 -0.41 19.56
N PRO A 148 5.75 0.38 20.64
CA PRO A 148 4.63 0.53 21.56
C PRO A 148 3.43 1.14 20.83
N TYR A 149 2.23 0.98 21.38
CA TYR A 149 1.07 1.73 20.89
C TYR A 149 1.26 3.25 21.01
N PRO A 150 0.64 4.05 20.12
CA PRO A 150 0.60 5.49 20.28
C PRO A 150 -0.12 5.93 21.56
N ALA A 151 0.02 7.21 21.91
CA ALA A 151 -0.53 7.78 23.15
C ALA A 151 -2.08 7.89 23.16
N PHE A 152 -2.74 7.45 22.10
CA PHE A 152 -4.18 7.42 21.92
C PHE A 152 -4.56 6.20 21.07
N ILE A 153 -5.84 5.82 21.05
CA ILE A 153 -6.33 4.72 20.20
C ILE A 153 -6.58 5.31 18.81
N PRO A 154 -5.82 4.94 17.78
CA PRO A 154 -6.02 5.48 16.44
C PRO A 154 -7.28 4.88 15.80
N ASP A 155 -8.02 5.70 15.06
CA ASP A 155 -9.03 5.23 14.11
C ASP A 155 -8.35 4.59 12.89
N GLU A 156 -7.16 5.08 12.52
CA GLU A 156 -6.41 4.58 11.38
C GLU A 156 -4.89 4.80 11.58
N CYS A 157 -4.08 3.90 11.01
CA CYS A 157 -2.64 4.07 10.93
C CYS A 157 -2.19 4.11 9.47
N VAL A 158 -1.41 5.12 9.11
CA VAL A 158 -0.92 5.28 7.74
C VAL A 158 0.59 5.14 7.71
N LEU A 159 1.09 4.29 6.82
CA LEU A 159 2.51 4.23 6.49
C LEU A 159 2.85 5.32 5.47
N VAL A 160 3.92 6.05 5.73
CA VAL A 160 4.53 7.03 4.84
C VAL A 160 5.97 6.61 4.62
N THR A 161 6.44 6.52 3.37
CA THR A 161 7.81 6.11 3.08
C THR A 161 8.59 7.25 2.42
N ALA A 162 9.91 7.10 2.32
CA ALA A 162 10.77 8.12 1.71
C ALA A 162 10.38 8.46 0.26
N TYR A 163 9.66 7.57 -0.43
CA TYR A 163 9.14 7.86 -1.78
C TYR A 163 8.04 8.92 -1.80
N ASP A 164 7.33 9.07 -0.69
CA ASP A 164 6.23 10.02 -0.58
C ASP A 164 6.73 11.44 -0.31
N ASP A 165 7.99 11.58 0.12
CA ASP A 165 8.61 12.82 0.54
C ASP A 165 9.45 13.37 -0.62
N SER A 166 8.86 14.25 -1.45
CA SER A 166 9.57 14.86 -2.58
C SER A 166 10.71 15.80 -2.14
N ASP A 167 10.65 16.29 -0.90
CA ASP A 167 11.46 17.38 -0.38
C ASP A 167 12.42 16.94 0.74
N GLY A 168 12.41 15.65 1.11
CA GLY A 168 13.28 15.11 2.16
C GLY A 168 14.75 15.03 1.70
N PRO A 169 15.73 15.39 2.55
CA PRO A 169 17.13 15.16 2.24
C PRO A 169 17.33 13.66 1.97
N ALA A 170 17.81 13.33 0.78
CA ALA A 170 17.98 11.97 0.26
C ALA A 170 18.97 11.09 1.04
N ASP A 171 19.46 11.55 2.20
CA ASP A 171 20.73 11.09 2.75
C ASP A 171 20.62 9.96 3.78
N ASP A 172 19.43 9.69 4.34
CA ASP A 172 19.23 8.51 5.19
C ASP A 172 18.07 7.66 4.65
N GLY A 173 18.35 6.98 3.54
CA GLY A 173 17.42 6.00 2.96
C GLY A 173 16.89 5.04 4.03
N GLN A 174 15.58 4.79 4.02
CA GLN A 174 14.78 3.85 4.86
C GLN A 174 13.91 4.47 5.96
N GLY A 175 13.67 5.78 5.99
CA GLY A 175 12.68 6.36 6.89
C GLY A 175 11.24 5.97 6.55
N VAL A 176 10.78 4.80 7.01
CA VAL A 176 9.33 4.58 7.15
C VAL A 176 8.84 5.44 8.29
N ARG A 177 7.70 6.06 8.11
CA ARG A 177 7.02 6.83 9.13
C ARG A 177 5.66 6.18 9.35
N ILE A 178 5.32 5.98 10.61
CA ILE A 178 3.99 5.54 10.99
C ILE A 178 3.25 6.77 11.51
N VAL A 179 2.07 7.01 10.95
CA VAL A 179 1.22 8.14 11.30
C VAL A 179 -0.13 7.60 11.79
N PRO A 180 -0.26 7.28 13.09
CA PRO A 180 -1.55 7.02 13.71
C PRO A 180 -2.40 8.30 13.70
N MET A 181 -3.69 8.13 13.45
CA MET A 181 -4.66 9.22 13.36
C MET A 181 -5.92 8.91 14.15
N GLU A 182 -6.42 9.93 14.83
CA GLU A 182 -7.72 9.91 15.52
C GLU A 182 -8.51 11.15 15.11
N GLY A 183 -9.74 10.93 14.67
CA GLY A 183 -10.71 11.97 14.37
C GLY A 183 -11.52 12.34 15.61
N GLU A 184 -11.17 13.45 16.26
CA GLU A 184 -11.93 13.96 17.40
C GLU A 184 -13.07 14.88 16.91
N LYS A 185 -14.29 14.57 17.36
CA LYS A 185 -15.47 15.42 17.13
C LYS A 185 -15.41 16.63 18.06
N SER A 186 -15.41 17.83 17.51
CA SER A 186 -15.66 19.03 18.32
C SER A 186 -17.16 19.30 18.48
N THR A 187 -17.53 19.99 19.56
CA THR A 187 -18.90 20.45 19.82
C THR A 187 -19.47 21.38 18.74
N HIS A 188 -18.61 21.95 17.91
CA HIS A 188 -18.97 22.88 16.84
C HIS A 188 -18.98 22.23 15.44
N GLY A 189 -18.85 20.89 15.36
CA GLY A 189 -18.88 20.17 14.09
C GLY A 189 -17.58 20.24 13.28
N PHE A 190 -16.49 20.73 13.87
CA PHE A 190 -15.14 20.66 13.30
C PHE A 190 -14.49 19.31 13.61
N LEU A 191 -13.68 18.84 12.67
CA LEU A 191 -12.74 17.73 12.85
C LEU A 191 -11.43 18.26 13.44
N ILE A 192 -11.00 17.65 14.55
CA ILE A 192 -9.63 17.77 15.04
C ILE A 192 -8.93 16.45 14.74
N VAL A 193 -7.88 16.49 13.92
CA VAL A 193 -7.06 15.30 13.69
C VAL A 193 -5.90 15.32 14.67
N LYS A 194 -5.80 14.27 15.49
CA LYS A 194 -4.60 14.00 16.27
C LYS A 194 -3.68 13.11 15.48
N SER A 195 -2.40 13.43 15.44
CA SER A 195 -1.39 12.58 14.83
C SER A 195 -0.12 12.50 15.67
N GLN A 196 0.54 11.34 15.61
CA GLN A 196 1.90 11.17 16.09
C GLN A 196 2.76 10.66 14.96
N LEU A 197 4.07 10.81 15.09
CA LEU A 197 5.03 10.34 14.09
C LEU A 197 6.04 9.44 14.78
N SER A 198 6.27 8.24 14.25
CA SER A 198 7.38 7.38 14.65
C SER A 198 8.24 7.04 13.45
N THR A 199 9.56 7.16 13.62
CA THR A 199 10.57 6.70 12.68
C THR A 199 11.26 5.46 13.29
N PRO A 200 11.02 4.25 12.75
CA PRO A 200 11.70 3.05 13.20
C PRO A 200 13.21 3.18 12.99
N THR A 201 13.99 2.95 14.05
CA THR A 201 15.43 2.79 13.93
C THR A 201 15.72 1.41 13.33
N THR A 202 16.30 1.38 12.12
CA THR A 202 16.49 0.17 11.29
C THR A 202 17.47 -0.88 11.85
N ALA A 203 18.05 -0.66 13.04
CA ALA A 203 19.20 -1.41 13.53
C ALA A 203 18.96 -2.34 14.73
N SER A 204 17.73 -2.52 15.21
CA SER A 204 17.51 -3.33 16.42
C SER A 204 16.39 -4.35 16.28
N THR A 205 16.77 -5.61 16.07
CA THR A 205 15.92 -6.79 16.31
C THR A 205 15.63 -7.01 17.79
N ASN A 206 16.32 -6.28 18.69
CA ASN A 206 16.06 -6.30 20.12
C ASN A 206 14.98 -5.26 20.48
N LYS A 207 14.00 -5.67 21.28
CA LYS A 207 12.90 -4.84 21.82
C LYS A 207 13.40 -3.59 22.61
N ALA A 208 14.70 -3.51 22.91
CA ALA A 208 15.32 -2.50 23.78
C ALA A 208 15.57 -1.13 23.13
N ALA A 209 15.70 -1.03 21.80
CA ALA A 209 15.76 0.26 21.09
C ALA A 209 14.42 0.51 20.39
N ALA A 210 13.35 0.52 21.18
CA ALA A 210 12.00 0.76 20.68
C ALA A 210 11.94 2.15 20.03
N ALA A 211 11.42 2.20 18.82
CA ALA A 211 11.10 3.46 18.16
C ALA A 211 10.15 4.28 19.04
N THR A 212 10.40 5.57 19.15
CA THR A 212 9.66 6.46 20.04
C THR A 212 8.67 7.30 19.25
N TRP A 213 7.46 7.41 19.77
CA TRP A 213 6.46 8.32 19.21
C TRP A 213 6.84 9.77 19.50
N GLY A 214 6.75 10.60 18.47
CA GLY A 214 6.81 12.05 18.60
C GLY A 214 5.63 12.62 19.39
N PRO A 215 5.65 13.94 19.67
CA PRO A 215 4.54 14.61 20.35
C PRO A 215 3.25 14.52 19.52
N VAL A 216 2.11 14.43 20.22
CA VAL A 216 0.78 14.50 19.58
C VAL A 216 0.60 15.88 18.98
N LYS A 217 0.47 15.95 17.65
CA LYS A 217 0.04 17.15 16.94
C LYS A 217 -1.47 17.15 16.84
N ARG A 218 -2.08 18.32 17.02
CA ARG A 218 -3.50 18.53 16.73
C ARG A 218 -3.58 19.51 15.58
N SER A 219 -4.14 19.09 14.45
CA SER A 219 -4.38 20.04 13.38
C SER A 219 -5.54 20.96 13.74
N LEU A 220 -5.41 22.23 13.33
CA LEU A 220 -6.44 23.25 13.49
C LEU A 220 -7.70 22.91 12.67
N GLU A 221 -8.82 23.43 13.15
CA GLU A 221 -10.18 23.25 12.65
C GLU A 221 -10.22 23.18 11.13
N CYS A 222 -10.59 22.02 10.59
CA CYS A 222 -11.13 21.97 9.25
C CYS A 222 -12.44 22.76 9.28
N LYS A 223 -12.43 24.02 8.81
CA LYS A 223 -13.57 24.95 8.88
C LYS A 223 -14.84 24.44 8.20
N LYS A 224 -14.73 23.39 7.38
CA LYS A 224 -15.86 22.74 6.75
C LYS A 224 -16.44 21.71 7.73
N LEU A 225 -17.73 21.85 8.01
CA LEU A 225 -18.47 20.94 8.87
C LEU A 225 -18.47 19.53 8.25
N LEU A 226 -17.65 18.64 8.78
CA LEU A 226 -17.54 17.25 8.32
C LEU A 226 -18.57 16.38 9.03
N GLY A 227 -19.17 15.45 8.28
CA GLY A 227 -20.13 14.50 8.81
C GLY A 227 -19.48 13.58 9.85
N SER A 228 -20.08 13.49 11.03
CA SER A 228 -19.47 12.85 12.20
C SER A 228 -19.23 11.33 12.11
N HIS A 229 -19.61 10.67 11.02
CA HIS A 229 -19.49 9.22 10.84
C HIS A 229 -18.71 8.81 9.59
N MET A 230 -18.14 9.74 8.81
CA MET A 230 -17.76 9.47 7.42
C MET A 230 -16.31 9.84 7.06
N MET A 231 -15.42 10.02 8.03
CA MET A 231 -14.11 10.65 7.75
C MET A 231 -13.04 9.70 7.19
N PHE A 232 -13.29 8.39 7.17
CA PHE A 232 -12.35 7.38 6.68
C PHE A 232 -13.07 6.24 5.93
N GLU A 233 -14.17 6.51 5.21
CA GLU A 233 -14.73 5.51 4.30
C GLU A 233 -13.83 5.44 3.05
N GLY A 234 -12.79 4.59 3.12
CA GLY A 234 -11.86 4.33 2.02
C GLY A 234 -10.40 4.35 2.47
N ALA A 235 -9.52 3.72 1.69
CA ALA A 235 -8.10 3.66 2.00
C ALA A 235 -7.41 5.03 1.78
N PRO A 236 -6.51 5.45 2.68
CA PRO A 236 -5.74 6.67 2.55
C PRO A 236 -4.80 6.62 1.36
N VAL A 237 -4.59 7.78 0.75
CA VAL A 237 -3.59 7.99 -0.29
C VAL A 237 -2.51 8.92 0.24
N VAL A 238 -1.30 8.39 0.40
CA VAL A 238 -0.13 9.24 0.67
C VAL A 238 0.50 9.65 -0.65
N CYS A 239 0.72 10.95 -0.82
CA CYS A 239 1.31 11.54 -2.01
C CYS A 239 1.85 12.94 -1.70
N ASN A 240 3.01 13.33 -2.26
CA ASN A 240 3.61 14.66 -2.11
C ASN A 240 3.67 15.17 -0.66
N GLY A 241 4.18 14.33 0.24
CA GLY A 241 4.36 14.67 1.66
C GLY A 241 3.06 14.77 2.46
N ALA A 242 1.92 14.42 1.87
CA ALA A 242 0.62 14.54 2.49
C ALA A 242 -0.21 13.24 2.41
N ILE A 243 -1.07 13.04 3.39
CA ILE A 243 -2.01 11.93 3.43
C ILE A 243 -3.39 12.48 3.09
N HIS A 244 -4.10 11.78 2.21
CA HIS A 244 -5.38 12.20 1.65
C HIS A 244 -6.44 11.14 1.89
N TRP A 245 -7.64 11.58 2.27
CA TRP A 245 -8.82 10.73 2.43
C TRP A 245 -9.99 11.32 1.69
N LEU A 246 -10.90 10.44 1.30
CA LEU A 246 -12.22 10.87 0.92
C LEU A 246 -13.03 11.12 2.18
N GLY A 247 -13.59 12.32 2.31
CA GLY A 247 -14.48 12.70 3.39
C GLY A 247 -15.83 13.16 2.85
N ALA A 248 -16.84 13.14 3.72
CA ALA A 248 -18.16 13.69 3.42
C ALA A 248 -18.46 14.91 4.32
N LEU A 249 -18.97 15.96 3.69
CA LEU A 249 -19.49 17.16 4.35
C LEU A 249 -20.89 16.89 4.93
N ILE A 250 -21.34 17.73 5.86
CA ILE A 250 -22.68 17.61 6.47
C ILE A 250 -23.81 17.64 5.43
N ASP A 251 -23.63 18.37 4.33
CA ASP A 251 -24.60 18.44 3.22
C ASP A 251 -24.60 17.19 2.31
N GLY A 252 -23.74 16.20 2.63
CA GLY A 252 -23.59 14.96 1.88
C GLY A 252 -22.61 15.06 0.70
N ASN A 253 -22.03 16.24 0.44
CA ASN A 253 -21.06 16.41 -0.62
C ASN A 253 -19.72 15.75 -0.26
N ALA A 254 -19.12 15.04 -1.20
CA ALA A 254 -17.78 14.49 -1.06
C ALA A 254 -16.71 15.61 -1.12
N CYS A 255 -15.61 15.41 -0.41
CA CYS A 255 -14.40 16.23 -0.48
C CYS A 255 -13.18 15.34 -0.25
N VAL A 256 -12.00 15.83 -0.60
CA VAL A 256 -10.74 15.22 -0.16
C VAL A 256 -10.25 15.99 1.05
N VAL A 257 -9.99 15.31 2.15
CA VAL A 257 -9.32 15.86 3.33
C VAL A 257 -7.85 15.48 3.22
N ALA A 258 -6.96 16.44 3.49
CA ALA A 258 -5.53 16.24 3.35
C ALA A 258 -4.79 16.73 4.60
N ILE A 259 -3.70 16.05 4.95
CA ILE A 259 -2.81 16.39 6.06
C ILE A 259 -1.37 16.32 5.60
N ASP A 260 -0.65 17.41 5.74
CA ASP A 260 0.80 17.44 5.53
C ASP A 260 1.49 16.70 6.69
N VAL A 261 2.28 15.68 6.35
CA VAL A 261 2.88 14.75 7.33
C VAL A 261 3.90 15.46 8.22
N HIS A 262 4.56 16.50 7.71
CA HIS A 262 5.64 17.20 8.41
C HIS A 262 5.11 18.28 9.34
N THR A 263 4.24 19.13 8.82
CA THR A 263 3.68 20.30 9.51
C THR A 263 2.44 19.95 10.31
N GLY A 264 1.76 18.84 9.96
CA GLY A 264 0.45 18.49 10.52
C GLY A 264 -0.68 19.40 10.03
N ARG A 265 -0.42 20.28 9.05
CA ARG A 265 -1.41 21.21 8.52
C ARG A 265 -2.49 20.44 7.75
N THR A 266 -3.76 20.73 8.02
CA THR A 266 -4.91 20.20 7.29
C THR A 266 -5.39 21.16 6.19
N TRP A 267 -5.94 20.60 5.11
CA TRP A 267 -6.77 21.33 4.14
C TRP A 267 -7.81 20.40 3.50
N THR A 268 -8.70 20.99 2.71
CA THR A 268 -9.71 20.25 1.94
C THR A 268 -9.64 20.62 0.47
N ILE A 269 -9.87 19.65 -0.40
CA ILE A 269 -9.96 19.82 -1.85
C ILE A 269 -11.38 19.42 -2.25
N GLU A 270 -12.07 20.28 -2.97
CA GLU A 270 -13.40 19.96 -3.47
C GLU A 270 -13.27 18.93 -4.60
N VAL A 271 -14.12 17.90 -4.60
CA VAL A 271 -14.21 16.96 -5.73
C VAL A 271 -14.91 17.63 -6.92
N PRO A 272 -14.77 17.09 -8.15
CA PRO A 272 -15.54 17.55 -9.32
C PRO A 272 -17.03 17.72 -9.01
N GLU A 273 -17.66 18.72 -9.62
CA GLU A 273 -19.07 19.02 -9.36
C GLU A 273 -19.98 17.84 -9.69
N GLU A 274 -19.68 17.16 -10.80
CA GLU A 274 -20.37 15.97 -11.25
C GLU A 274 -20.27 14.83 -10.24
N SER A 275 -19.19 14.81 -9.45
CA SER A 275 -18.84 13.78 -8.47
C SER A 275 -19.17 14.17 -7.02
N ARG A 276 -19.90 15.26 -6.78
CA ARG A 276 -20.20 15.70 -5.40
C ARG A 276 -21.09 14.72 -4.63
N TYR A 277 -21.97 14.01 -5.32
CA TYR A 277 -22.94 13.11 -4.70
C TYR A 277 -22.46 11.66 -4.70
N GLY A 278 -22.68 10.98 -3.57
CA GLY A 278 -22.47 9.53 -3.42
C GLY A 278 -21.01 9.16 -3.14
N TYR A 279 -20.46 9.56 -1.99
CA TYR A 279 -19.06 9.32 -1.63
C TYR A 279 -18.67 7.83 -1.63
N ARG A 280 -19.61 6.91 -1.43
CA ARG A 280 -19.37 5.45 -1.48
C ARG A 280 -18.97 4.91 -2.85
N ASP A 281 -19.22 5.67 -3.91
CA ASP A 281 -18.89 5.29 -5.28
C ASP A 281 -17.52 5.81 -5.71
N HIS A 282 -16.79 6.42 -4.78
CA HIS A 282 -15.53 7.08 -5.04
C HIS A 282 -14.37 6.35 -4.38
N VAL A 283 -13.24 6.40 -5.06
CA VAL A 283 -12.01 5.84 -4.59
C VAL A 283 -10.89 6.81 -4.94
N LEU A 284 -10.08 7.18 -3.94
CA LEU A 284 -8.88 7.98 -4.14
C LEU A 284 -7.70 7.08 -4.43
N ALA A 285 -6.91 7.47 -5.41
CA ALA A 285 -5.64 6.85 -5.79
C ALA A 285 -4.55 7.91 -5.96
N ALA A 286 -3.31 7.47 -6.00
CA ALA A 286 -2.20 8.26 -6.53
C ALA A 286 -1.83 7.72 -7.92
N SER A 287 -1.44 8.62 -8.81
CA SER A 287 -0.85 8.29 -10.10
C SER A 287 0.65 8.03 -9.94
N ARG A 288 1.25 7.34 -10.92
CA ARG A 288 2.71 7.09 -10.97
C ARG A 288 3.55 8.37 -10.84
N ASP A 289 3.08 9.50 -11.33
CA ASP A 289 3.74 10.80 -11.27
C ASP A 289 3.42 11.59 -9.98
N GLY A 290 2.77 10.96 -9.00
CA GLY A 290 2.49 11.59 -7.72
C GLY A 290 1.32 12.58 -7.75
N GLN A 291 0.39 12.44 -8.70
CA GLN A 291 -0.84 13.23 -8.73
C GLN A 291 -1.98 12.47 -8.07
N ILE A 292 -2.88 13.20 -7.42
CA ILE A 292 -4.07 12.61 -6.82
C ILE A 292 -5.06 12.31 -7.93
N THR A 293 -5.60 11.09 -7.92
CA THR A 293 -6.61 10.63 -8.85
C THR A 293 -7.87 10.24 -8.08
N LEU A 294 -9.03 10.63 -8.58
CA LEU A 294 -10.34 10.26 -8.08
C LEU A 294 -11.02 9.38 -9.11
N ALA A 295 -11.23 8.11 -8.77
CA ALA A 295 -12.04 7.20 -9.56
C ALA A 295 -13.46 7.18 -9.00
N ARG A 296 -14.46 7.40 -9.86
CA ARG A 296 -15.87 7.35 -9.48
C ARG A 296 -16.64 6.36 -10.34
N GLN A 297 -17.34 5.45 -9.71
CA GLN A 297 -18.30 4.57 -10.37
C GLN A 297 -19.59 5.32 -10.72
N SER A 298 -20.07 5.17 -11.95
CA SER A 298 -21.39 5.61 -12.36
C SER A 298 -22.41 4.48 -12.16
N LEU A 299 -23.31 4.65 -11.18
CA LEU A 299 -24.29 3.62 -10.79
C LEU A 299 -25.47 3.48 -11.76
N PHE A 300 -25.79 4.50 -12.56
CA PHE A 300 -27.13 4.63 -13.13
C PHE A 300 -27.32 4.20 -14.58
N GLN A 301 -26.27 3.80 -15.33
CA GLN A 301 -26.49 3.33 -16.71
C GLN A 301 -25.38 2.47 -17.31
N ASP A 302 -24.10 2.77 -17.09
CA ASP A 302 -23.07 2.27 -18.02
C ASP A 302 -21.97 1.41 -17.38
N CYS A 303 -22.05 1.09 -16.08
CA CYS A 303 -20.96 0.41 -15.35
C CYS A 303 -19.58 1.05 -15.67
N THR A 304 -19.56 2.38 -15.73
CA THR A 304 -18.37 3.16 -16.09
C THR A 304 -17.68 3.70 -14.85
N ILE A 305 -16.37 3.87 -14.96
CA ILE A 305 -15.54 4.55 -13.99
C ILE A 305 -15.03 5.82 -14.63
N HIS A 306 -15.37 6.97 -14.05
CA HIS A 306 -14.81 8.26 -14.42
C HIS A 306 -13.55 8.50 -13.59
N VAL A 307 -12.42 8.72 -14.26
CA VAL A 307 -11.13 8.94 -13.60
C VAL A 307 -10.75 10.41 -13.76
N TRP A 308 -10.73 11.12 -12.65
CA TRP A 308 -10.37 12.52 -12.55
C TRP A 308 -8.99 12.66 -11.95
N MET A 309 -8.18 13.58 -12.45
CA MET A 309 -6.83 13.85 -11.95
C MET A 309 -6.76 15.29 -11.46
N LEU A 310 -6.16 15.48 -10.28
CA LEU A 310 -5.95 16.78 -9.69
C LEU A 310 -4.64 17.38 -10.24
N ILE A 311 -4.78 18.36 -11.14
CA ILE A 311 -3.67 19.08 -11.74
C ILE A 311 -3.33 20.29 -10.86
N ASP A 312 -2.04 20.48 -10.61
CA ASP A 312 -1.45 21.58 -9.84
C ASP A 312 -2.05 21.74 -8.42
N GLY A 313 -2.63 20.67 -7.86
CA GLY A 313 -3.24 20.69 -6.53
C GLY A 313 -4.57 21.43 -6.43
N GLU A 314 -5.08 22.00 -7.52
CA GLU A 314 -6.24 22.91 -7.49
C GLU A 314 -7.39 22.47 -8.40
N LYS A 315 -7.10 21.86 -9.56
CA LYS A 315 -8.11 21.64 -10.58
C LYS A 315 -8.25 20.18 -10.95
N TRP A 316 -9.45 19.64 -10.77
CA TRP A 316 -9.79 18.33 -11.31
C TRP A 316 -10.03 18.38 -12.80
N THR A 317 -9.48 17.40 -13.51
CA THR A 317 -9.69 17.20 -14.93
C THR A 317 -10.10 15.76 -15.19
N LEU A 318 -11.17 15.57 -15.97
CA LEU A 318 -11.57 14.23 -16.39
C LEU A 318 -10.53 13.72 -17.37
N GLN A 319 -9.73 12.75 -16.95
CA GLN A 319 -8.71 12.15 -17.78
C GLN A 319 -9.32 11.09 -18.68
N ARG A 320 -10.28 10.31 -18.15
CA ARG A 320 -10.94 9.26 -18.94
C ARG A 320 -12.21 8.70 -18.33
N THR A 321 -12.84 7.84 -19.13
CA THR A 321 -13.93 6.96 -18.72
C THR A 321 -13.55 5.51 -19.07
N ILE A 322 -13.61 4.60 -18.10
CA ILE A 322 -13.33 3.17 -18.26
C ILE A 322 -14.66 2.42 -18.19
N HIS A 323 -14.98 1.60 -19.20
CA HIS A 323 -16.16 0.76 -19.16
C HIS A 323 -15.81 -0.61 -18.54
N VAL A 324 -16.50 -0.98 -17.47
CA VAL A 324 -16.24 -2.23 -16.73
C VAL A 324 -17.56 -2.99 -16.62
N PRO A 325 -17.85 -3.91 -17.56
CA PRO A 325 -19.12 -4.65 -17.56
C PRO A 325 -19.38 -5.33 -16.21
N ASN A 326 -20.62 -5.19 -15.71
CA ASN A 326 -21.08 -5.78 -14.45
C ASN A 326 -20.38 -5.24 -13.19
N LEU A 327 -19.74 -4.07 -13.24
CA LEU A 327 -19.17 -3.43 -12.06
C LEU A 327 -20.25 -3.25 -10.98
N ASN A 328 -20.02 -3.86 -9.81
CA ASN A 328 -20.88 -3.74 -8.64
C ASN A 328 -20.36 -2.64 -7.72
N GLN A 329 -19.07 -2.70 -7.35
CA GLN A 329 -18.49 -1.76 -6.39
C GLN A 329 -16.99 -1.54 -6.64
N LEU A 330 -16.52 -0.31 -6.47
CA LEU A 330 -15.10 0.00 -6.29
C LEU A 330 -14.73 -0.14 -4.81
N ASN A 331 -13.69 -0.92 -4.50
CA ASN A 331 -13.36 -1.27 -3.12
C ASN A 331 -12.16 -0.47 -2.59
N GLN A 332 -10.96 -0.77 -3.08
CA GLN A 332 -9.71 -0.28 -2.52
C GLN A 332 -8.68 -0.01 -3.61
N VAL A 333 -7.66 0.79 -3.31
CA VAL A 333 -6.58 1.11 -4.24
C VAL A 333 -5.30 0.43 -3.81
N PHE A 334 -4.55 -0.04 -4.79
CA PHE A 334 -3.14 -0.32 -4.61
C PHE A 334 -2.37 0.98 -4.40
N CYS A 335 -1.93 1.17 -3.17
CA CYS A 335 -1.25 2.38 -2.78
C CYS A 335 0.25 2.27 -3.06
N PRO A 336 0.93 3.26 -3.68
CA PRO A 336 0.42 4.39 -4.47
C PRO A 336 0.84 4.36 -5.97
N ARG A 337 1.75 3.49 -6.42
CA ARG A 337 2.49 3.73 -7.68
C ARG A 337 1.89 3.00 -8.86
N SER A 338 1.18 1.93 -8.59
CA SER A 338 0.69 1.05 -9.63
C SER A 338 -0.45 1.72 -10.40
N GLY A 339 -1.25 2.57 -9.74
CA GLY A 339 -2.47 3.11 -10.32
C GLY A 339 -3.48 1.99 -10.59
N TRP A 340 -3.57 1.00 -9.70
CA TRP A 340 -4.54 -0.08 -9.80
C TRP A 340 -5.59 0.03 -8.70
N VAL A 341 -6.84 -0.26 -9.05
CA VAL A 341 -7.97 -0.29 -8.13
C VAL A 341 -8.57 -1.69 -8.13
N LEU A 342 -8.87 -2.19 -6.93
CA LEU A 342 -9.64 -3.40 -6.72
C LEU A 342 -11.13 -3.08 -6.84
N ALA A 343 -11.82 -3.85 -7.67
CA ALA A 343 -13.25 -3.73 -7.90
C ALA A 343 -13.95 -5.08 -7.82
N ASN A 344 -15.22 -5.09 -7.45
CA ASN A 344 -16.08 -6.27 -7.45
C ASN A 344 -17.12 -6.15 -8.57
N VAL A 345 -17.39 -7.25 -9.26
CA VAL A 345 -18.47 -7.34 -10.26
C VAL A 345 -19.63 -8.22 -9.75
N TYR A 346 -20.84 -8.05 -10.29
CA TYR A 346 -22.09 -8.70 -9.85
C TYR A 346 -22.10 -10.25 -9.82
N CYS A 347 -21.01 -10.92 -10.20
CA CYS A 347 -20.84 -12.37 -10.11
C CYS A 347 -19.91 -12.81 -8.95
N GLY A 348 -19.54 -11.88 -8.06
CA GLY A 348 -18.54 -12.12 -7.02
C GLY A 348 -17.13 -12.36 -7.56
N GLN A 349 -16.89 -11.99 -8.82
CA GLN A 349 -15.54 -11.94 -9.37
C GLN A 349 -14.93 -10.60 -9.00
N GLU A 350 -13.65 -10.61 -8.65
CA GLU A 350 -12.92 -9.39 -8.33
C GLU A 350 -11.98 -9.07 -9.49
N LEU A 351 -11.85 -7.77 -9.77
CA LEU A 351 -11.06 -7.24 -10.85
C LEU A 351 -9.99 -6.32 -10.27
N VAL A 352 -8.81 -6.36 -10.88
CA VAL A 352 -7.83 -5.29 -10.76
C VAL A 352 -7.97 -4.41 -12.00
N ILE A 353 -8.16 -3.10 -11.80
CA ILE A 353 -8.37 -2.13 -12.87
C ILE A 353 -7.22 -1.13 -12.86
N ASP A 354 -6.48 -1.07 -13.96
CA ASP A 354 -5.50 -0.03 -14.20
C ASP A 354 -6.24 1.27 -14.51
N ILE A 355 -6.27 2.21 -13.57
CA ILE A 355 -6.97 3.49 -13.75
C ILE A 355 -6.28 4.36 -14.81
N GLN A 356 -4.97 4.18 -15.06
CA GLN A 356 -4.20 4.95 -16.04
C GLN A 356 -4.27 4.36 -17.45
N GLY A 357 -4.11 3.04 -17.57
CA GLY A 357 -4.12 2.31 -18.84
C GLY A 357 -5.52 1.85 -19.27
N GLY A 358 -6.40 1.56 -18.31
CA GLY A 358 -7.85 1.35 -18.54
C GLY A 358 -8.19 -0.11 -18.77
N SER A 359 -7.17 -0.96 -18.66
CA SER A 359 -7.33 -2.40 -18.69
C SER A 359 -7.80 -2.91 -17.34
N SER A 360 -8.74 -3.85 -17.36
CA SER A 360 -9.13 -4.63 -16.19
C SER A 360 -8.69 -6.08 -16.34
N ARG A 361 -8.40 -6.75 -15.23
CA ARG A 361 -8.09 -8.18 -15.19
C ARG A 361 -8.79 -8.86 -14.04
N PRO A 362 -9.32 -10.07 -14.24
CA PRO A 362 -9.88 -10.83 -13.15
C PRO A 362 -8.80 -11.33 -12.20
N ILE A 363 -9.09 -11.30 -10.91
CA ILE A 363 -8.32 -12.01 -9.90
C ILE A 363 -8.83 -13.44 -9.89
N MET A 364 -7.96 -14.36 -10.29
CA MET A 364 -8.26 -15.78 -10.33
C MET A 364 -8.04 -16.36 -8.94
N TYR A 365 -9.14 -16.76 -8.30
CA TYR A 365 -9.10 -17.56 -7.09
C TYR A 365 -8.91 -19.04 -7.47
N PRO A 366 -8.02 -19.80 -6.81
CA PRO A 366 -8.17 -21.25 -6.74
C PRO A 366 -9.60 -21.54 -6.29
N ASN A 367 -10.23 -22.60 -6.81
CA ASN A 367 -11.62 -22.98 -6.53
C ASN A 367 -11.82 -23.29 -5.03
N ASP A 368 -11.84 -22.26 -4.21
CA ASP A 368 -12.03 -22.32 -2.78
C ASP A 368 -13.53 -22.15 -2.56
N LYS A 369 -14.21 -23.30 -2.43
CA LYS A 369 -15.67 -23.35 -2.26
C LYS A 369 -16.12 -22.74 -0.93
N ASP A 370 -15.18 -22.54 0.00
CA ASP A 370 -15.43 -21.96 1.31
C ASP A 370 -15.06 -20.48 1.31
N ARG A 371 -15.83 -19.69 0.54
CA ARG A 371 -15.76 -18.21 0.59
C ARG A 371 -16.29 -17.71 1.93
N VAL A 372 -15.48 -17.85 2.96
CA VAL A 372 -15.56 -17.09 4.19
C VAL A 372 -15.31 -15.62 3.82
N TYR A 373 -16.04 -14.69 4.43
CA TYR A 373 -15.81 -13.25 4.25
C TYR A 373 -14.33 -12.93 4.50
N CYS A 374 -13.61 -12.57 3.43
CA CYS A 374 -12.21 -12.18 3.49
C CYS A 374 -12.10 -10.69 3.23
N GLU A 375 -11.46 -9.97 4.14
CA GLU A 375 -10.97 -8.62 3.84
C GLU A 375 -9.69 -8.76 3.00
N LEU A 376 -9.59 -7.95 1.95
CA LEU A 376 -8.46 -7.89 1.05
C LEU A 376 -7.66 -6.65 1.38
N HIS A 377 -6.37 -6.82 1.62
CA HIS A 377 -5.45 -5.71 1.86
C HIS A 377 -4.43 -5.67 0.73
N PRO A 378 -4.44 -4.65 -0.15
CA PRO A 378 -3.50 -4.56 -1.26
C PRO A 378 -2.08 -4.43 -0.74
N TYR A 379 -1.18 -5.15 -1.41
CA TYR A 379 0.25 -5.12 -1.15
C TYR A 379 0.98 -4.74 -2.41
N GLU A 380 1.74 -3.65 -2.31
CA GLU A 380 2.52 -3.11 -3.41
C GLU A 380 3.96 -2.86 -2.93
N MET A 381 4.93 -3.25 -3.75
CA MET A 381 6.35 -2.96 -3.51
C MET A 381 7.09 -2.65 -4.80
N ASP A 382 7.97 -1.64 -4.77
CA ASP A 382 8.91 -1.40 -5.86
C ASP A 382 10.14 -2.30 -5.80
N TRP A 383 10.49 -2.86 -6.94
CA TRP A 383 11.71 -3.60 -7.17
C TRP A 383 12.96 -2.79 -6.84
N SER A 384 12.99 -1.48 -7.12
CA SER A 384 14.12 -0.65 -6.72
C SER A 384 14.29 -0.62 -5.18
N THR A 385 13.18 -0.69 -4.43
CA THR A 385 13.17 -0.86 -2.98
C THR A 385 13.78 -2.21 -2.57
N ILE A 386 13.49 -3.29 -3.30
CA ILE A 386 14.08 -4.62 -3.05
C ILE A 386 15.60 -4.57 -3.27
N PHE A 387 16.04 -4.08 -4.43
CA PHE A 387 17.46 -4.04 -4.80
C PHE A 387 18.29 -3.09 -3.94
N SER A 388 17.74 -1.94 -3.56
CA SER A 388 18.42 -1.01 -2.65
C SER A 388 18.68 -1.66 -1.29
N ARG A 389 17.75 -2.47 -0.78
CA ARG A 389 17.92 -3.17 0.50
C ARG A 389 18.84 -4.37 0.44
N MET A 390 18.87 -5.06 -0.70
CA MET A 390 19.83 -6.15 -0.91
C MET A 390 21.29 -5.69 -0.89
N LYS A 391 21.58 -4.38 -1.00
CA LYS A 391 22.94 -3.85 -0.81
C LYS A 391 23.50 -4.07 0.60
N HIS A 392 22.63 -4.26 1.59
CA HIS A 392 23.03 -4.40 3.00
C HIS A 392 23.23 -5.87 3.43
N PHE A 393 23.03 -6.84 2.53
CA PHE A 393 23.21 -8.28 2.74
C PHE A 393 24.31 -8.84 1.83
#